data_AF-A0AAD5FHP6-F1
#
_entry.id   AF-A0AAD5FHP6-F1
#
_cell.length_a   1.000
_cell.length_b   1.000
_cell.length_c   1.000
_cell.angle_alpha   90.00
_cell.angle_beta   90.00
_cell.angle_gamma   90.00
#
_symmetry.space_group_name_H-M   'P 1'
#
loop_
_entity.id
_entity.type
_entity.pdbx_description
1 polymer ?
#
loop_
_entity_poly.entity_id
_entity_poly.type
_entity_poly.pdbx_seq_one_letter_code
_entity_poly.pdbx_strand_id
1 'polypeptide(L)'
;MADQSNIQCAASKSIRPFKSSEEYLYAMKEDLAEWLKGLYDLDIIVDTFMESLETGCTLCRHGNNVNRAALDFLSQHPDSPLPVPRRDVAFQARNVVPGSFVARDNVSNFIAWCRHELRIKDVLMFETNDLVERCNEKNFVLCLLEVARRGAKFGMPAPMLVQLEEEIEEEIRDQENLQENADKTSSRTFHQEKSNSDLEAELIYNWKQQKRVLCDMRNLDELVSVCVCVCVCVCVCVCVCVCVCVCVRDLDFSLSLSYMRICRSES
;
A
#
# COMPACT_ATOMS: atom_id res chain seq x y z
N MET A 1 -15.11 31.21 -20.09
CA MET A 1 -14.15 30.27 -20.70
C MET A 1 -13.01 30.11 -19.72
N ALA A 2 -13.11 29.11 -18.84
CA ALA A 2 -12.02 28.81 -17.91
C ALA A 2 -10.86 28.20 -18.73
N ASP A 3 -9.69 28.80 -18.59
CA ASP A 3 -8.49 28.51 -19.36
C ASP A 3 -8.00 27.09 -19.07
N GLN A 4 -8.11 26.19 -20.05
CA GLN A 4 -7.72 24.76 -19.94
C GLN A 4 -6.24 24.59 -19.53
N SER A 5 -5.42 25.62 -19.74
CA SER A 5 -4.02 25.67 -19.31
C SER A 5 -3.83 25.65 -17.78
N ASN A 6 -4.80 26.15 -17.00
CA ASN A 6 -4.71 26.20 -15.54
C ASN A 6 -5.00 24.85 -14.87
N ILE A 7 -5.82 23.98 -15.47
CA ILE A 7 -6.17 22.67 -14.93
C ILE A 7 -5.01 21.68 -15.11
N GLN A 8 -4.36 21.70 -16.27
CA GLN A 8 -3.13 20.92 -16.52
C GLN A 8 -1.97 21.35 -15.62
N CYS A 9 -1.85 22.65 -15.31
CA CYS A 9 -0.83 23.17 -14.39
C CYS A 9 -1.09 22.80 -12.92
N ALA A 10 -2.36 22.64 -12.51
CA ALA A 10 -2.73 22.21 -11.16
C ALA A 10 -2.52 20.69 -10.96
N ALA A 11 -2.89 19.87 -11.95
CA ALA A 11 -2.69 18.42 -11.93
C ALA A 11 -1.19 18.04 -11.91
N SER A 12 -0.36 18.74 -12.69
CA SER A 12 1.11 18.59 -12.68
C SER A 12 1.78 19.14 -11.41
N LYS A 13 1.08 19.93 -10.60
CA LYS A 13 1.55 20.36 -9.27
C LYS A 13 1.16 19.38 -8.16
N SER A 14 0.14 18.54 -8.36
CA SER A 14 -0.47 17.70 -7.32
C SER A 14 0.19 16.34 -7.12
N ILE A 15 0.94 15.83 -8.09
CA ILE A 15 1.69 14.57 -7.99
C ILE A 15 3.09 14.89 -8.49
N ARG A 16 3.95 15.36 -7.59
CA ARG A 16 5.38 15.43 -7.91
C ARG A 16 5.96 14.06 -7.59
N PRO A 17 6.54 13.35 -8.58
CA PRO A 17 7.32 12.17 -8.30
C PRO A 17 8.39 12.53 -7.26
N PHE A 18 8.61 11.63 -6.30
CA PHE A 18 9.71 11.77 -5.35
C PHE A 18 11.01 12.00 -6.12
N LYS A 19 11.78 12.98 -5.68
CA LYS A 19 13.01 13.38 -6.37
C LYS A 19 14.16 12.43 -6.06
N SER A 20 14.04 11.64 -5.00
CA SER A 20 15.02 10.64 -4.59
C SER A 20 14.36 9.44 -3.89
N SER A 21 15.08 8.32 -3.87
CA SER A 21 14.73 7.13 -3.08
C SER A 21 14.68 7.41 -1.56
N GLU A 22 15.40 8.43 -1.10
CA GLU A 22 15.43 8.87 0.30
C GLU A 22 14.15 9.60 0.71
N GLU A 23 13.60 10.47 -0.16
CA GLU A 23 12.32 11.16 0.07
C GLU A 23 11.16 10.16 0.15
N TYR A 24 11.20 9.12 -0.68
CA TYR A 24 10.23 8.03 -0.64
C TYR A 24 10.33 7.22 0.66
N LEU A 25 11.55 6.85 1.06
CA LEU A 25 11.80 6.13 2.31
C LEU A 25 11.32 6.95 3.52
N TYR A 26 11.52 8.27 3.50
CA TYR A 26 11.04 9.16 4.54
C TYR A 26 9.51 9.13 4.67
N ALA A 27 8.79 9.25 3.55
CA ALA A 27 7.32 9.18 3.54
C ALA A 27 6.81 7.82 4.07
N MET A 28 7.46 6.71 3.71
CA MET A 28 7.11 5.38 4.23
C MET A 28 7.34 5.27 5.74
N LYS A 29 8.44 5.85 6.25
CA LYS A 29 8.71 5.90 7.70
C LYS A 29 7.69 6.75 8.45
N GLU A 30 7.27 7.87 7.86
CA GLU A 30 6.24 8.75 8.44
C GLU A 30 4.89 8.02 8.56
N ASP A 31 4.44 7.36 7.50
CA ASP A 31 3.19 6.57 7.51
C ASP A 31 3.24 5.42 8.53
N LEU A 32 4.37 4.70 8.60
CA LEU A 32 4.57 3.65 9.61
C LEU A 32 4.62 4.19 11.05
N ALA A 33 5.19 5.39 11.26
CA ALA A 33 5.22 6.04 12.56
C ALA A 33 3.82 6.43 13.02
N GLU A 34 3.02 7.04 12.14
CA GLU A 34 1.62 7.38 12.41
C GLU A 34 0.77 6.13 12.68
N TRP A 35 0.97 5.07 11.90
CA TRP A 35 0.30 3.79 12.10
C TRP A 35 0.61 3.17 13.46
N LEU A 36 1.89 3.09 13.84
CA LEU A 36 2.29 2.54 15.15
C LEU A 36 1.81 3.41 16.31
N LYS A 37 1.77 4.73 16.12
CA LYS A 37 1.17 5.66 17.08
C LYS A 37 -0.32 5.36 17.29
N GLY A 38 -1.08 5.18 16.21
CA GLY A 38 -2.50 4.83 16.28
C GLY A 38 -2.78 3.49 16.95
N LEU A 39 -1.89 2.49 16.78
CA LEU A 39 -2.06 1.16 17.37
C LEU A 39 -1.64 1.08 18.85
N TYR A 40 -0.59 1.81 19.25
CA TYR A 40 0.10 1.58 20.51
C TYR A 40 0.30 2.83 21.37
N ASP A 41 -0.25 3.97 20.95
CA ASP A 41 -0.09 5.27 21.62
C ASP A 41 1.40 5.63 21.84
N LEU A 42 2.22 5.33 20.83
CA LEU A 42 3.65 5.60 20.86
C LEU A 42 3.93 6.98 20.28
N ASP A 43 4.79 7.74 20.93
CA ASP A 43 5.25 9.04 20.42
C ASP A 43 6.47 8.85 19.52
N ILE A 44 6.22 8.29 18.33
CA ILE A 44 7.24 8.07 17.30
C ILE A 44 7.08 9.15 16.24
N ILE A 45 8.18 9.81 15.91
CA ILE A 45 8.28 10.68 14.73
C ILE A 45 9.23 10.05 13.72
N VAL A 46 9.13 10.46 12.46
CA VAL A 46 9.93 9.92 11.34
C VAL A 46 11.45 9.93 11.60
N ASP A 47 11.97 10.96 12.26
CA ASP A 47 13.41 11.10 12.57
C ASP A 47 13.87 10.10 13.65
N THR A 48 13.00 9.78 14.61
CA THR A 48 13.28 8.82 15.70
C THR A 48 12.70 7.44 15.44
N PHE A 49 12.11 7.21 14.26
CA PHE A 49 11.39 5.98 13.90
C PHE A 49 12.25 4.73 14.11
N MET A 50 13.46 4.80 13.57
CA MET A 50 14.45 3.75 13.63
C MET A 50 14.89 3.51 15.10
N GLU A 51 15.19 4.57 15.86
CA GLU A 51 15.62 4.52 17.28
C GLU A 51 14.54 3.92 18.19
N SER A 52 13.30 4.33 17.99
CA SER A 52 12.16 3.90 18.79
C SER A 52 11.88 2.40 18.69
N LEU A 53 12.34 1.75 17.63
CA LEU A 53 12.07 0.33 17.35
C LEU A 53 13.28 -0.58 17.56
N GLU A 54 14.48 -0.03 17.79
CA GLU A 54 15.73 -0.81 17.77
C GLU A 54 15.90 -1.79 18.94
N THR A 55 15.10 -1.64 20.01
CA THR A 55 15.04 -2.62 21.11
C THR A 55 14.31 -3.91 20.72
N GLY A 56 13.61 -3.92 19.57
CA GLY A 56 12.77 -5.02 19.10
C GLY A 56 11.48 -5.23 19.90
N CYS A 57 11.30 -4.56 21.05
CA CYS A 57 10.18 -4.82 21.96
C CYS A 57 8.82 -4.51 21.32
N THR A 58 8.70 -3.36 20.65
CA THR A 58 7.48 -2.96 19.95
C THR A 58 7.17 -3.90 18.79
N LEU A 59 8.20 -4.39 18.08
CA LEU A 59 8.05 -5.32 16.97
C LEU A 59 7.51 -6.68 17.45
N CYS A 60 8.12 -7.26 18.48
CA CYS A 60 7.65 -8.51 19.05
C CYS A 60 6.23 -8.39 19.63
N ARG A 61 5.94 -7.27 20.31
CA ARG A 61 4.58 -6.97 20.79
C ARG A 61 3.60 -6.88 19.62
N HIS A 62 3.98 -6.23 18.53
CA HIS A 62 3.15 -6.14 17.34
C HIS A 62 2.88 -7.51 16.72
N GLY A 63 3.90 -8.36 16.57
CA GLY A 63 3.70 -9.73 16.09
C GLY A 63 2.72 -10.53 16.95
N ASN A 64 2.80 -10.41 18.28
CA ASN A 64 1.85 -11.06 19.19
C ASN A 64 0.42 -10.50 19.09
N ASN A 65 0.28 -9.21 18.77
CA ASN A 65 -1.04 -8.62 18.52
C ASN A 65 -1.62 -9.09 17.17
N VAL A 66 -0.78 -9.28 16.14
CA VAL A 66 -1.19 -9.91 14.88
C VAL A 66 -1.68 -11.33 15.12
N ASN A 67 -0.98 -12.11 15.94
CA ASN A 67 -1.44 -13.45 16.34
C ASN A 67 -2.83 -13.40 16.98
N ARG A 68 -3.03 -12.47 17.92
CA ARG A 68 -4.34 -12.31 18.59
C ARG A 68 -5.44 -11.96 17.59
N ALA A 69 -5.21 -10.95 16.74
CA ALA A 69 -6.16 -10.55 15.71
C ALA A 69 -6.50 -11.70 14.76
N ALA A 70 -5.51 -12.51 14.39
CA ALA A 70 -5.71 -13.67 13.52
C ALA A 70 -6.52 -14.79 14.19
N LEU A 71 -6.36 -15.00 15.50
CA LEU A 71 -7.19 -15.93 16.27
C LEU A 71 -8.64 -15.42 16.39
N ASP A 72 -8.82 -14.12 16.69
CA ASP A 72 -10.13 -13.49 16.76
C ASP A 72 -10.85 -13.56 15.39
N PHE A 73 -10.12 -13.32 14.30
CA PHE A 73 -10.61 -13.47 12.94
C PHE A 73 -11.06 -14.90 12.63
N LEU A 74 -10.26 -15.91 12.99
CA LEU A 74 -10.59 -17.33 12.78
C LEU A 74 -11.81 -17.76 13.59
N SER A 75 -12.00 -17.20 14.79
CA SER A 75 -13.19 -17.48 15.61
C SER A 75 -14.47 -17.02 14.93
N GLN A 76 -14.40 -15.92 14.16
CA GLN A 76 -15.52 -15.36 13.40
C GLN A 76 -15.66 -16.01 12.02
N HIS A 77 -14.57 -16.55 11.46
CA HIS A 77 -14.52 -17.16 10.13
C HIS A 77 -13.82 -18.53 10.17
N PRO A 78 -14.44 -19.58 10.73
CA PRO A 78 -13.78 -20.88 10.95
C PRO A 78 -13.34 -21.57 9.65
N ASP A 79 -14.06 -21.33 8.56
CA ASP A 79 -13.80 -21.93 7.25
C ASP A 79 -12.82 -21.10 6.40
N SER A 80 -12.25 -20.01 6.95
CA SER A 80 -11.32 -19.17 6.20
C SER A 80 -10.08 -19.97 5.79
N PRO A 81 -9.68 -19.95 4.50
CA PRO A 81 -8.49 -20.62 4.03
C PRO A 81 -7.20 -19.87 4.39
N LEU A 82 -7.29 -18.69 5.02
CA LEU A 82 -6.13 -17.87 5.35
C LEU A 82 -5.24 -18.58 6.38
N PRO A 83 -3.93 -18.72 6.10
CA PRO A 83 -2.99 -19.26 7.07
C PRO A 83 -2.89 -18.32 8.29
N VAL A 84 -3.26 -18.83 9.47
CA VAL A 84 -3.23 -18.07 10.73
C VAL A 84 -1.92 -18.33 11.47
N PRO A 85 -1.19 -17.28 11.90
CA PRO A 85 -0.02 -17.44 12.76
C PRO A 85 -0.44 -17.93 14.16
N ARG A 86 0.32 -18.86 14.73
CA ARG A 86 -0.04 -19.56 15.98
C ARG A 86 1.00 -19.44 17.08
N ARG A 87 2.25 -19.14 16.74
CA ARG A 87 3.35 -19.06 17.71
C ARG A 87 3.63 -17.61 18.04
N ASP A 88 3.59 -17.30 19.34
CA ASP A 88 3.98 -16.00 19.84
C ASP A 88 5.48 -15.76 19.68
N VAL A 89 5.82 -14.52 19.41
CA VAL A 89 7.18 -13.98 19.45
C VAL A 89 7.62 -13.90 20.91
N ALA A 90 8.57 -14.74 21.28
CA ALA A 90 9.24 -14.65 22.57
C ALA A 90 10.20 -13.46 22.59
N PHE A 91 10.13 -12.62 23.62
CA PHE A 91 11.00 -11.45 23.75
C PHE A 91 11.15 -11.00 25.20
N GLN A 92 12.27 -10.35 25.49
CA GLN A 92 12.46 -9.67 26.77
C GLN A 92 11.91 -8.25 26.67
N ALA A 93 10.95 -7.91 27.52
CA ALA A 93 10.26 -6.61 27.48
C ALA A 93 10.83 -5.54 28.42
N ARG A 94 11.67 -5.94 29.39
CA ARG A 94 12.14 -5.04 30.46
C ARG A 94 13.65 -4.92 30.44
N ASN A 95 14.13 -3.70 30.75
CA ASN A 95 15.54 -3.37 30.86
C ASN A 95 16.35 -3.71 29.61
N VAL A 96 15.73 -3.62 28.43
CA VAL A 96 16.41 -3.83 27.15
C VAL A 96 17.09 -2.54 26.76
N VAL A 97 18.41 -2.57 26.72
CA VAL A 97 19.21 -1.42 26.27
C VAL A 97 19.26 -1.43 24.75
N PRO A 98 18.98 -0.32 24.07
CA PRO A 98 19.15 -0.22 22.63
C PRO A 98 20.59 -0.58 22.19
N GLY A 99 20.75 -1.24 21.05
CA GLY A 99 22.06 -1.74 20.59
C GLY A 99 22.59 -3.00 21.29
N SER A 100 21.96 -3.45 22.39
CA SER A 100 22.45 -4.61 23.15
C SER A 100 22.22 -5.96 22.44
N PHE A 101 22.91 -7.01 22.93
CA PHE A 101 22.64 -8.38 22.48
C PHE A 101 21.19 -8.82 22.70
N VAL A 102 20.55 -8.35 23.78
CA VAL A 102 19.13 -8.63 24.06
C VAL A 102 18.21 -7.94 23.05
N ALA A 103 18.53 -6.71 22.65
CA ALA A 103 17.81 -6.01 21.59
C ALA A 103 17.93 -6.79 20.25
N ARG A 104 19.13 -7.23 19.89
CA ARG A 104 19.37 -8.05 18.69
C ARG A 104 18.62 -9.38 18.75
N ASP A 105 18.56 -10.03 19.91
CA ASP A 105 17.81 -11.27 20.11
C ASP A 105 16.30 -11.07 19.92
N ASN A 106 15.73 -10.01 20.51
CA ASN A 106 14.33 -9.65 20.27
C ASN A 106 14.03 -9.43 18.77
N VAL A 107 14.88 -8.66 18.08
CA VAL A 107 14.72 -8.40 16.64
C VAL A 107 14.85 -9.70 15.83
N SER A 108 15.79 -10.57 16.19
CA SER A 108 15.97 -11.89 15.55
C SER A 108 14.73 -12.77 15.71
N ASN A 109 14.12 -12.80 16.91
CA ASN A 109 12.89 -13.55 17.17
C ASN A 109 11.72 -13.01 16.34
N PHE A 110 11.62 -11.69 16.19
CA PHE A 110 10.62 -11.07 15.30
C PHE A 110 10.85 -11.43 13.82
N ILE A 111 12.09 -11.37 13.34
CA ILE A 111 12.47 -11.79 11.98
C ILE A 111 12.09 -13.26 11.73
N ALA A 112 12.38 -14.15 12.68
CA ALA A 112 12.01 -15.56 12.60
C ALA A 112 10.49 -15.74 12.51
N TRP A 113 9.72 -15.01 13.33
CA TRP A 113 8.26 -15.02 13.29
C TRP A 113 7.72 -14.53 11.93
N CYS A 114 8.23 -13.42 11.40
CA CYS A 114 7.85 -12.90 10.07
C CYS A 114 8.04 -13.96 8.97
N ARG A 115 9.17 -14.68 9.01
CA ARG A 115 9.49 -15.74 8.02
C ARG A 115 8.57 -16.95 8.17
N HIS A 116 8.33 -17.42 9.39
CA HIS A 116 7.68 -18.72 9.60
C HIS A 116 6.16 -18.63 9.79
N GLU A 117 5.70 -17.65 10.55
CA GLU A 117 4.30 -17.51 10.91
C GLU A 117 3.56 -16.65 9.87
N LEU A 118 4.15 -15.52 9.46
CA LEU A 118 3.56 -14.69 8.40
C LEU A 118 3.94 -15.13 6.99
N ARG A 119 4.99 -15.93 6.80
CA ARG A 119 5.47 -16.36 5.47
C ARG A 119 5.83 -15.19 4.56
N ILE A 120 6.55 -14.22 5.10
CA ILE A 120 7.10 -13.10 4.31
C ILE A 120 8.25 -13.64 3.45
N LYS A 121 8.28 -13.25 2.17
CA LYS A 121 9.32 -13.70 1.21
C LYS A 121 10.68 -13.15 1.64
N ASP A 122 11.76 -13.94 1.50
CA ASP A 122 13.12 -13.55 1.91
C ASP A 122 13.61 -12.24 1.27
N VAL A 123 13.12 -11.89 0.07
CA VAL A 123 13.46 -10.63 -0.62
C VAL A 123 12.94 -9.37 0.10
N LEU A 124 11.98 -9.52 1.01
CA LEU A 124 11.43 -8.45 1.85
C LEU A 124 11.91 -8.54 3.30
N MET A 125 12.74 -9.54 3.64
CA MET A 125 13.24 -9.71 4.99
C MET A 125 14.41 -8.77 5.24
N PHE A 126 14.51 -8.28 6.47
CA PHE A 126 15.64 -7.49 6.96
C PHE A 126 16.50 -8.30 7.92
N GLU A 127 17.72 -7.83 8.17
CA GLU A 127 18.63 -8.39 9.16
C GLU A 127 18.64 -7.58 10.46
N THR A 128 19.11 -8.17 11.56
CA THR A 128 19.16 -7.47 12.85
C THR A 128 19.97 -6.16 12.78
N ASN A 129 21.06 -6.14 12.02
CA ASN A 129 21.91 -4.96 11.84
C ASN A 129 21.27 -3.86 10.98
N ASP A 130 20.34 -4.21 10.08
CA ASP A 130 19.59 -3.22 9.28
C ASP A 130 18.82 -2.25 10.18
N LEU A 131 18.28 -2.79 11.27
CA LEU A 131 17.61 -2.01 12.31
C LEU A 131 18.62 -1.48 13.33
N VAL A 132 19.37 -2.35 14.01
CA VAL A 132 20.15 -1.97 15.20
C VAL A 132 21.38 -1.10 14.88
N GLU A 133 22.00 -1.30 13.72
CA GLU A 133 23.20 -0.56 13.30
C GLU A 133 22.92 0.40 12.13
N ARG A 134 21.66 0.52 11.70
CA ARG A 134 21.21 1.34 10.56
C ARG A 134 21.91 0.99 9.25
N CYS A 135 22.30 -0.27 9.07
CA CYS A 135 22.99 -0.70 7.84
C CYS A 135 22.13 -0.52 6.59
N ASN A 136 20.82 -0.76 6.69
CA ASN A 136 19.88 -0.65 5.57
C ASN A 136 18.44 -0.45 6.05
N GLU A 137 18.05 0.81 6.28
CA GLU A 137 16.70 1.15 6.75
C GLU A 137 15.59 0.70 5.78
N LYS A 138 15.88 0.70 4.47
CA LYS A 138 14.91 0.34 3.43
C LYS A 138 14.41 -1.10 3.58
N ASN A 139 15.30 -2.06 3.86
CA ASN A 139 14.89 -3.44 4.07
C ASN A 139 13.93 -3.57 5.26
N PHE A 140 14.24 -2.88 6.36
CA PHE A 140 13.39 -2.88 7.55
C PHE A 140 12.00 -2.30 7.28
N VAL A 141 11.95 -1.13 6.64
CA VAL A 141 10.70 -0.45 6.28
C VAL A 141 9.82 -1.30 5.36
N LEU A 142 10.42 -1.93 4.33
CA LEU A 142 9.69 -2.81 3.40
C LEU A 142 9.14 -4.05 4.11
N CYS A 143 9.92 -4.65 5.01
CA CYS A 143 9.46 -5.78 5.80
C CYS A 143 8.26 -5.39 6.66
N LEU A 144 8.31 -4.22 7.32
CA LEU A 144 7.25 -3.78 8.22
C LEU A 144 5.95 -3.44 7.49
N LEU A 145 6.02 -2.86 6.29
CA LEU A 145 4.83 -2.68 5.43
C LEU A 145 4.21 -4.03 5.04
N GLU A 146 5.03 -5.03 4.72
CA GLU A 146 4.51 -6.37 4.41
C GLU A 146 3.88 -7.02 5.66
N VAL A 147 4.45 -6.82 6.85
CA VAL A 147 3.81 -7.25 8.11
C VAL A 147 2.44 -6.60 8.27
N ALA A 148 2.33 -5.29 8.03
CA ALA A 148 1.06 -4.57 8.10
C ALA A 148 0.03 -5.11 7.10
N ARG A 149 0.43 -5.34 5.84
CA ARG A 149 -0.41 -5.96 4.81
C ARG A 149 -0.91 -7.35 5.21
N ARG A 150 -0.05 -8.17 5.83
CA ARG A 150 -0.48 -9.49 6.35
C ARG A 150 -1.43 -9.35 7.54
N GLY A 151 -1.19 -8.39 8.43
CA GLY A 151 -2.07 -8.09 9.57
C GLY A 151 -3.46 -7.60 9.16
N ALA A 152 -3.54 -6.78 8.11
CA ALA A 152 -4.80 -6.24 7.55
C ALA A 152 -5.78 -7.35 7.15
N LYS A 153 -5.28 -8.47 6.64
CA LYS A 153 -6.10 -9.66 6.30
C LYS A 153 -6.82 -10.28 7.50
N PHE A 154 -6.36 -9.97 8.71
CA PHE A 154 -6.99 -10.40 9.97
C PHE A 154 -7.79 -9.27 10.64
N GLY A 155 -8.05 -8.16 9.94
CA GLY A 155 -8.83 -7.03 10.43
C GLY A 155 -8.05 -6.03 11.28
N MET A 156 -6.72 -6.09 11.31
CA MET A 156 -5.93 -5.03 11.94
C MET A 156 -5.94 -3.75 11.08
N PRO A 157 -5.93 -2.56 11.71
CA PRO A 157 -5.68 -1.31 10.98
C PRO A 157 -4.35 -1.37 10.25
N ALA A 158 -4.31 -0.85 9.01
CA ALA A 158 -3.11 -0.79 8.19
C ALA A 158 -2.64 0.67 8.02
N PRO A 159 -1.35 0.92 7.70
CA PRO A 159 -0.85 2.22 7.28
C PRO A 159 -1.60 2.72 6.03
N MET A 160 -1.65 4.04 5.83
CA MET A 160 -2.36 4.65 4.68
C MET A 160 -1.82 4.13 3.35
N LEU A 161 -0.51 3.94 3.24
CA LEU A 161 0.10 3.44 2.00
C LEU A 161 -0.46 2.07 1.61
N VAL A 162 -0.62 1.15 2.58
CA VAL A 162 -1.15 -0.19 2.35
C VAL A 162 -2.64 -0.13 2.00
N GLN A 163 -3.42 0.74 2.66
CA GLN A 163 -4.84 0.92 2.34
C GLN A 163 -5.04 1.41 0.90
N LEU A 164 -4.25 2.40 0.48
CA LEU A 164 -4.30 2.93 -0.88
C LEU A 164 -3.91 1.88 -1.93
N GLU A 165 -2.90 1.05 -1.66
CA GLU A 165 -2.54 -0.07 -2.55
C GLU A 165 -3.70 -1.07 -2.72
N GLU A 166 -4.39 -1.43 -1.64
CA GLU A 166 -5.54 -2.35 -1.70
C GLU A 166 -6.74 -1.74 -2.46
N GLU A 167 -7.01 -0.45 -2.26
CA GLU A 167 -8.05 0.30 -2.99
C GLU A 167 -7.76 0.34 -4.49
N ILE A 168 -6.52 0.66 -4.88
CA ILE A 168 -6.09 0.66 -6.29
C ILE A 168 -6.23 -0.74 -6.90
N GLU A 169 -5.81 -1.79 -6.18
CA GLU A 169 -5.96 -3.16 -6.66
C GLU A 169 -7.42 -3.57 -6.85
N GLU A 170 -8.33 -3.09 -6.00
CA GLU A 170 -9.77 -3.33 -6.11
C GLU A 170 -10.36 -2.63 -7.34
N GLU A 171 -10.06 -1.34 -7.54
CA GLU A 171 -10.50 -0.60 -8.73
C GLU A 171 -10.04 -1.26 -10.03
N ILE A 172 -8.80 -1.75 -10.08
CA ILE A 172 -8.26 -2.46 -11.25
C ILE A 172 -9.03 -3.77 -11.49
N ARG A 173 -9.32 -4.55 -10.45
CA ARG A 173 -10.09 -5.80 -10.58
C ARG A 173 -11.50 -5.54 -11.10
N ASP A 174 -12.15 -4.48 -10.63
CA ASP A 174 -13.49 -4.12 -11.07
C ASP A 174 -13.51 -3.68 -12.54
N GLN A 175 -12.52 -2.90 -12.96
CA GLN A 175 -12.36 -2.54 -14.37
C GLN A 175 -12.15 -3.77 -15.27
N GLU A 176 -11.32 -4.73 -14.83
CA GLU A 176 -11.11 -5.99 -15.57
C GLU A 176 -12.39 -6.83 -15.67
N ASN A 177 -13.17 -6.92 -14.59
CA ASN A 177 -14.44 -7.65 -14.57
C ASN A 177 -15.50 -7.02 -15.49
N LEU A 178 -15.56 -5.68 -15.54
CA LEU A 178 -16.46 -4.96 -16.46
C LEU A 178 -16.06 -5.19 -17.92
N GLN A 179 -14.77 -5.21 -18.22
CA GLN A 179 -14.25 -5.48 -19.56
C GLN A 179 -14.56 -6.92 -20.02
N GLU A 180 -14.35 -7.93 -19.16
CA GLU A 180 -14.68 -9.32 -19.49
C GLU A 180 -16.17 -9.53 -19.76
N ASN A 181 -17.05 -8.81 -19.05
CA ASN A 181 -18.48 -8.89 -19.27
C ASN A 181 -18.92 -8.18 -20.57
N ALA A 182 -18.24 -7.10 -20.97
CA ALA A 182 -18.46 -6.43 -22.25
C ALA A 182 -18.06 -7.34 -23.44
N ASP A 183 -16.91 -8.02 -23.36
CA ASP A 183 -16.42 -8.93 -24.41
C ASP A 183 -17.30 -10.19 -24.58
N LYS A 184 -17.83 -10.73 -23.47
CA LYS A 184 -18.81 -11.83 -23.49
C LYS A 184 -20.15 -11.40 -24.10
N THR A 185 -20.53 -10.13 -23.95
CA THR A 185 -21.78 -9.58 -24.51
C THR A 185 -21.65 -9.29 -26.00
N SER A 186 -20.48 -8.80 -26.45
CA SER A 186 -20.20 -8.54 -27.87
C SER A 186 -20.11 -9.83 -28.71
N SER A 187 -19.70 -10.96 -28.11
CA SER A 187 -19.62 -12.27 -28.77
C SER A 187 -20.97 -12.89 -29.16
N ARG A 188 -22.12 -12.28 -28.80
CA ARG A 188 -23.47 -12.73 -29.20
C ARG A 188 -24.05 -11.95 -30.39
N THR A 189 -23.34 -10.96 -30.92
CA THR A 189 -23.78 -10.19 -32.10
C THR A 189 -22.72 -10.28 -33.20
N PHE A 190 -23.17 -10.80 -34.34
CA PHE A 190 -22.40 -11.23 -35.51
C PHE A 190 -21.34 -10.24 -36.03
N HIS A 191 -20.23 -10.85 -36.49
CA HIS A 191 -19.33 -10.49 -37.60
C HIS A 191 -19.15 -9.01 -37.99
N GLN A 192 -17.86 -8.63 -37.97
CA GLN A 192 -17.16 -7.74 -38.92
C GLN A 192 -16.98 -6.28 -38.47
N GLU A 193 -15.82 -6.00 -37.86
CA GLU A 193 -14.84 -5.00 -38.34
C GLU A 193 -13.55 -5.16 -37.52
N LYS A 194 -12.48 -5.62 -38.19
CA LYS A 194 -11.21 -6.03 -37.59
C LYS A 194 -10.15 -5.01 -38.00
N SER A 195 -9.84 -4.05 -37.13
CA SER A 195 -8.63 -3.21 -37.28
C SER A 195 -8.19 -2.42 -36.05
N ASN A 196 -8.98 -2.33 -34.96
CA ASN A 196 -8.56 -1.66 -33.71
C ASN A 196 -8.33 -2.60 -32.52
N SER A 197 -8.89 -3.82 -32.54
CA SER A 197 -8.81 -4.75 -31.40
C SER A 197 -7.43 -5.34 -31.15
N ASP A 198 -6.62 -5.48 -32.20
CA ASP A 198 -5.33 -6.18 -32.11
C ASP A 198 -4.28 -5.30 -31.39
N LEU A 199 -4.33 -3.97 -31.56
CA LEU A 199 -3.46 -3.02 -30.83
C LEU A 199 -3.86 -2.86 -29.35
N GLU A 200 -5.16 -2.87 -29.04
CA GLU A 200 -5.65 -2.86 -27.66
C GLU A 200 -5.36 -4.18 -26.95
N ALA A 201 -5.53 -5.31 -27.61
CA ALA A 201 -5.18 -6.63 -27.06
C ALA A 201 -3.67 -6.77 -26.81
N GLU A 202 -2.83 -6.14 -27.64
CA GLU A 202 -1.37 -6.15 -27.49
C GLU A 202 -0.88 -5.18 -26.39
N LEU A 203 -1.58 -4.06 -26.17
CA LEU A 203 -1.40 -3.19 -24.99
C LEU A 203 -1.83 -3.90 -23.71
N ILE A 204 -2.97 -4.60 -23.71
CA ILE A 204 -3.49 -5.37 -22.57
C ILE A 204 -2.59 -6.58 -22.29
N TYR A 205 -2.06 -7.25 -23.31
CA TYR A 205 -1.10 -8.35 -23.13
C TYR A 205 0.23 -7.84 -22.57
N ASN A 206 0.73 -6.69 -23.03
CA ASN A 206 1.89 -6.02 -22.43
C ASN A 206 1.62 -5.60 -20.97
N TRP A 207 0.43 -5.06 -20.66
CA TRP A 207 0.03 -4.75 -19.28
C TRP A 207 -0.09 -6.01 -18.41
N LYS A 208 -0.58 -7.13 -18.96
CA LYS A 208 -0.63 -8.44 -18.29
C LYS A 208 0.77 -9.02 -18.04
N GLN A 209 1.73 -8.82 -18.96
CA GLN A 209 3.14 -9.16 -18.76
C GLN A 209 3.77 -8.27 -17.67
N GLN A 210 3.45 -6.97 -17.66
CA GLN A 210 3.87 -6.00 -16.64
C GLN A 210 3.23 -6.28 -15.26
N LYS A 211 2.01 -6.81 -15.22
CA LYS A 211 1.26 -7.24 -14.01
C LYS A 211 1.82 -8.52 -13.36
N ARG A 212 2.42 -9.43 -14.15
CA ARG A 212 3.15 -10.58 -13.60
C ARG A 212 4.46 -10.18 -12.90
N VAL A 213 5.01 -9.01 -13.22
CA VAL A 213 6.23 -8.45 -12.62
C VAL A 213 5.94 -7.75 -11.28
N LEU A 214 4.79 -7.10 -11.12
CA LEU A 214 4.37 -6.46 -9.86
C LEU A 214 4.24 -7.43 -8.68
N CYS A 215 3.81 -8.67 -8.94
CA CYS A 215 3.66 -9.68 -7.89
C CYS A 215 4.91 -10.55 -7.66
N ASP A 216 5.99 -10.37 -8.46
CA ASP A 216 7.16 -11.26 -8.37
C ASP A 216 8.57 -10.65 -8.60
N MET A 217 8.76 -9.33 -8.75
CA MET A 217 10.09 -8.78 -9.07
C MET A 217 10.70 -7.82 -8.04
N ARG A 218 11.57 -8.40 -7.22
CA ARG A 218 12.98 -8.07 -6.88
C ARG A 218 13.56 -6.64 -6.93
N ASN A 219 12.89 -5.55 -7.32
CA ASN A 219 13.50 -4.21 -7.23
C ASN A 219 12.48 -3.07 -7.06
N LEU A 220 12.67 -2.30 -5.99
CA LEU A 220 11.85 -1.15 -5.59
C LEU A 220 11.77 -0.05 -6.68
N ASP A 221 12.80 0.10 -7.53
CA ASP A 221 12.81 1.09 -8.62
C ASP A 221 11.75 0.82 -9.71
N GLU A 222 11.40 -0.45 -9.93
CA GLU A 222 10.43 -0.83 -10.96
C GLU A 222 8.99 -0.70 -10.45
N LEU A 223 8.76 -0.99 -9.15
CA LEU A 223 7.49 -0.72 -8.47
C LEU A 223 7.18 0.78 -8.48
N VAL A 224 8.17 1.63 -8.18
CA VAL A 224 8.01 3.10 -8.15
C VAL A 224 7.73 3.65 -9.55
N SER A 225 8.41 3.16 -10.60
CA SER A 225 8.14 3.57 -11.98
C SER A 225 6.71 3.19 -12.41
N VAL A 226 6.25 1.98 -12.07
CA VAL A 226 4.91 1.50 -12.46
C VAL A 226 3.81 2.14 -11.62
N CYS A 227 3.98 2.31 -10.30
CA CYS A 227 3.03 3.03 -9.47
C CYS A 227 2.91 4.49 -9.91
N VAL A 228 4.03 5.20 -10.19
CA VAL A 228 4.00 6.57 -10.73
C VAL A 228 3.37 6.62 -12.12
N CYS A 229 3.62 5.63 -12.98
CA CYS A 229 2.94 5.55 -14.28
C CYS A 229 1.43 5.31 -14.11
N VAL A 230 1.01 4.35 -13.29
CA VAL A 230 -0.41 3.99 -13.09
C VAL A 230 -1.18 5.08 -12.34
N CYS A 231 -0.59 5.77 -11.36
CA CYS A 231 -1.26 6.94 -10.78
C CYS A 231 -1.28 8.12 -11.75
N VAL A 232 -0.29 8.33 -12.64
CA VAL A 232 -0.45 9.29 -13.75
C VAL A 232 -1.56 8.84 -14.72
N CYS A 233 -1.72 7.54 -14.99
CA CYS A 233 -2.82 7.02 -15.80
C CYS A 233 -4.17 7.23 -15.12
N VAL A 234 -4.38 6.71 -13.91
CA VAL A 234 -5.65 6.77 -13.16
C VAL A 234 -6.01 8.20 -12.79
N CYS A 235 -5.05 9.06 -12.45
CA CYS A 235 -5.35 10.47 -12.20
C CYS A 235 -5.72 11.20 -13.50
N VAL A 236 -5.11 10.86 -14.65
CA VAL A 236 -5.53 11.35 -15.98
C VAL A 236 -6.87 10.74 -16.40
N CYS A 237 -7.17 9.49 -16.04
CA CYS A 237 -8.47 8.86 -16.25
C CYS A 237 -9.54 9.56 -15.42
N VAL A 238 -9.38 9.70 -14.10
CA VAL A 238 -10.34 10.37 -13.21
C VAL A 238 -10.49 11.84 -13.56
N CYS A 239 -9.42 12.56 -13.93
CA CYS A 239 -9.58 13.94 -14.36
C CYS A 239 -10.16 14.07 -15.78
N VAL A 240 -9.90 13.16 -16.72
CA VAL A 240 -10.60 13.11 -18.02
C VAL A 240 -12.05 12.63 -17.86
N CYS A 241 -12.35 11.73 -16.93
CA CYS A 241 -13.70 11.29 -16.58
C CYS A 241 -14.49 12.42 -15.94
N VAL A 242 -13.92 13.16 -14.97
CA VAL A 242 -14.58 14.33 -14.38
C VAL A 242 -14.68 15.47 -15.39
N CYS A 243 -13.70 15.67 -16.28
CA CYS A 243 -13.78 16.68 -17.35
C CYS A 243 -14.81 16.30 -18.44
N VAL A 244 -14.93 15.03 -18.82
CA VAL A 244 -15.93 14.57 -19.80
C VAL A 244 -17.32 14.50 -19.17
N CYS A 245 -17.44 14.17 -17.88
CA CYS A 245 -18.71 14.17 -17.15
C CYS A 245 -19.25 15.59 -16.87
N VAL A 246 -18.36 16.57 -16.65
CA VAL A 246 -18.75 17.99 -16.49
C VAL A 246 -19.06 18.62 -17.86
N CYS A 247 -18.31 18.30 -18.92
CA CYS A 247 -18.58 18.83 -20.26
C CYS A 247 -19.84 18.26 -20.95
N VAL A 248 -20.40 17.14 -20.48
CA VAL A 248 -21.66 16.57 -21.01
C VAL A 248 -22.88 16.98 -20.15
N ARG A 249 -22.69 17.63 -18.99
CA ARG A 249 -23.78 17.97 -18.05
C ARG A 249 -23.89 19.46 -17.69
N ASP A 250 -23.41 20.36 -18.55
CA ASP A 250 -23.76 21.79 -18.52
C ASP A 250 -25.12 22.07 -19.21
N LEU A 251 -26.15 21.35 -18.77
CA LEU A 251 -27.59 21.53 -18.95
C LEU A 251 -28.22 20.56 -17.92
N ASP A 252 -28.64 20.91 -16.71
CA ASP A 252 -28.99 22.19 -16.09
C ASP A 252 -28.66 22.09 -14.58
N PHE A 253 -28.15 23.19 -14.04
CA PHE A 253 -27.52 23.34 -12.74
C PHE A 253 -28.54 23.53 -11.61
N SER A 254 -28.70 22.56 -10.68
CA SER A 254 -29.23 22.82 -9.34
C SER A 254 -29.06 21.60 -8.42
N LEU A 255 -28.59 21.83 -7.19
CA LEU A 255 -28.37 20.86 -6.09
C LEU A 255 -27.07 20.07 -6.22
N SER A 256 -25.98 20.50 -5.57
CA SER A 256 -25.71 19.98 -4.22
C SER A 256 -24.71 20.87 -3.47
N LEU A 257 -25.06 22.15 -3.30
CA LEU A 257 -24.30 23.15 -2.53
C LEU A 257 -24.31 22.90 -1.00
N SER A 258 -24.27 21.64 -0.56
CA SER A 258 -24.50 21.26 0.85
C SER A 258 -23.35 20.49 1.50
N TYR A 259 -22.39 19.94 0.76
CA TYR A 259 -21.36 19.06 1.37
C TYR A 259 -19.94 19.62 1.43
N MET A 260 -19.70 20.85 0.93
CA MET A 260 -18.38 21.48 0.96
C MET A 260 -18.37 22.72 1.86
N ARG A 261 -18.67 22.55 3.16
CA ARG A 261 -18.60 23.65 4.15
C ARG A 261 -17.99 23.31 5.51
N ILE A 262 -17.21 22.25 5.63
CA ILE A 262 -16.39 22.02 6.84
C ILE A 262 -14.98 21.64 6.41
N CYS A 263 -14.20 22.65 6.00
CA CYS A 263 -12.73 22.71 6.09
C CYS A 263 -12.25 24.06 5.52
N ARG A 264 -12.68 25.17 6.15
CA ARG A 264 -11.96 26.46 6.13
C ARG A 264 -12.49 27.41 7.20
N SER A 265 -11.75 27.50 8.29
CA SER A 265 -11.50 28.74 9.05
C SER A 265 -10.13 28.51 9.69
N GLU A 266 -9.03 28.79 9.00
CA GLU A 266 -8.38 30.12 9.00
C GLU A 266 -8.39 30.76 10.40
N SER A 267 -7.28 30.62 11.11
CA SER A 267 -6.37 31.73 11.48
C SER A 267 -5.09 31.16 12.08
#